data_AF-A0A3S5A300-F1
#
_entry.id   AF-A0A3S5A300-F1
#
_cell.length_a   1.000
_cell.length_b   1.000
_cell.length_c   1.000
_cell.angle_alpha   90.00
_cell.angle_beta   90.00
_cell.angle_gamma   90.00
#
_symmetry.space_group_name_H-M   'P 1'
#
loop_
_entity.id
_entity.type
_entity.pdbx_description
1 polymer ?
#
loop_
_entity_poly.entity_id
_entity_poly.type
_entity_poly.pdbx_seq_one_letter_code
_entity_poly.pdbx_strand_id
1 'polypeptide(L)'
;SYTLQCVLPINYFVEKVYVFLWFWFIILTAITLLSTVQWAFNTLLPVRRIAYIKQYIRAIRQLSNTEERDCTRFVNNNLGADGVLILQVVSRVSSDLIALDVTATLWNNYRHAKITGTEEDINRFLENVNRGTNAS
;
A
#
# COMPACT_ATOMS: atom_id res chain seq x y z
N SER A 1 3.80 -15.20 70.88
CA SER A 1 4.42 -15.43 69.57
C SER A 1 3.75 -14.54 68.54
N TYR A 2 4.40 -13.48 68.08
CA TYR A 2 3.90 -12.64 66.99
C TYR A 2 4.43 -13.21 65.68
N THR A 3 3.61 -13.99 64.97
CA THR A 3 3.95 -14.41 63.61
C THR A 3 3.75 -13.20 62.70
N LEU A 4 4.84 -12.49 62.39
CA LEU A 4 4.85 -11.50 61.33
C LEU A 4 4.46 -12.24 60.04
N GLN A 5 3.21 -12.09 59.61
CA GLN A 5 2.78 -12.58 58.31
C GLN A 5 3.41 -11.69 57.24
N CYS A 6 4.71 -11.83 56.97
CA CYS A 6 5.44 -11.04 55.97
C CYS A 6 4.90 -11.27 54.54
N VAL A 7 4.16 -12.36 54.33
CA VAL A 7 3.59 -12.76 53.03
C VAL A 7 2.17 -12.20 52.80
N LEU A 8 1.48 -11.73 53.84
CA LEU A 8 0.17 -11.08 53.72
C LEU A 8 0.26 -9.64 53.17
N PRO A 9 1.18 -8.77 53.62
CA PRO A 9 1.32 -7.42 53.06
C PRO A 9 1.92 -7.44 51.66
N ILE A 10 2.78 -8.42 51.31
CA ILE A 10 3.29 -8.54 49.93
C ILE A 10 2.18 -8.98 48.96
N ASN A 11 1.32 -9.91 49.37
CA ASN A 11 0.17 -10.36 48.57
C ASN A 11 -0.86 -9.22 48.39
N TYR A 12 -1.14 -8.48 49.46
CA TYR A 12 -2.04 -7.33 49.40
C TYR A 12 -1.47 -6.21 48.51
N PHE A 13 -0.15 -5.96 48.57
CA PHE A 13 0.51 -4.98 47.70
C PHE A 13 0.41 -5.37 46.22
N VAL A 14 0.67 -6.64 45.90
CA VAL A 14 0.54 -7.17 44.53
C VAL A 14 -0.91 -7.10 44.04
N GLU A 15 -1.88 -7.42 44.89
CA GLU A 15 -3.31 -7.31 44.58
C GLU A 15 -3.69 -5.88 44.15
N LYS A 16 -3.23 -4.86 44.89
CA LYS A 16 -3.53 -3.46 44.56
C LYS A 16 -2.83 -2.98 43.29
N VAL A 17 -1.57 -3.39 43.06
CA VAL A 17 -0.83 -3.06 41.84
C VAL A 17 -1.45 -3.73 40.60
N TYR A 18 -1.89 -4.99 40.72
CA TYR A 18 -2.51 -5.71 39.63
C TYR A 18 -3.84 -5.07 39.20
N VAL A 19 -4.67 -4.65 40.16
CA VAL A 19 -5.93 -3.95 39.88
C VAL A 19 -5.66 -2.62 39.14
N PHE A 20 -4.66 -1.85 39.57
CA PHE A 20 -4.27 -0.61 38.88
C PHE A 20 -3.80 -0.88 37.43
N LEU A 21 -2.91 -1.86 37.25
CA LEU A 21 -2.43 -2.27 35.92
C LEU A 21 -3.57 -2.78 35.04
N TRP A 22 -4.53 -3.50 35.60
CA TRP A 22 -5.69 -4.00 34.85
C TRP A 22 -6.51 -2.85 34.26
N PHE A 23 -6.84 -1.81 35.05
CA PHE A 23 -7.52 -0.62 34.53
C PHE A 23 -6.67 0.12 33.49
N TRP A 24 -5.36 0.24 33.72
CA TRP A 24 -4.44 0.84 32.77
C TRP A 24 -4.41 0.08 31.44
N PHE A 25 -4.36 -1.25 31.46
CA PHE A 25 -4.40 -2.09 30.26
C PHE A 25 -5.73 -1.97 29.52
N ILE A 26 -6.86 -1.84 30.22
CA ILE A 26 -8.16 -1.59 29.58
C ILE A 26 -8.16 -0.24 28.85
N ILE A 27 -7.61 0.81 29.47
CA ILE A 27 -7.48 2.14 28.84
C ILE A 27 -6.56 2.07 27.61
N LEU A 28 -5.38 1.46 27.74
CA LEU A 28 -4.47 1.26 26.60
C LEU A 28 -5.14 0.48 25.48
N THR A 29 -5.82 -0.62 25.81
CA THR A 29 -6.55 -1.44 24.84
C THR A 29 -7.65 -0.64 24.15
N ALA A 30 -8.40 0.18 24.87
CA ALA A 30 -9.41 1.05 24.28
C ALA A 30 -8.80 2.09 23.33
N ILE A 31 -7.70 2.75 23.72
CA ILE A 31 -7.00 3.73 22.87
C ILE A 31 -6.46 3.06 21.59
N THR A 32 -5.84 1.90 21.73
CA THR A 32 -5.32 1.12 20.61
C THR A 32 -6.46 0.67 19.71
N LEU A 33 -7.55 0.12 20.26
CA LEU A 33 -8.72 -0.29 19.48
C LEU A 33 -9.33 0.88 18.71
N LEU A 34 -9.52 2.03 19.34
CA LEU A 34 -10.04 3.22 18.65
C LEU A 34 -9.12 3.63 17.49
N SER A 35 -7.81 3.66 17.72
CA SER A 35 -6.82 4.01 16.69
C SER A 35 -6.83 3.01 15.54
N THR A 36 -6.86 1.71 15.85
CA THR A 36 -6.94 0.63 14.86
C THR A 36 -8.25 0.68 14.09
N VAL A 37 -9.38 0.92 14.76
CA VAL A 37 -10.70 1.01 14.16
C VAL A 37 -10.80 2.24 13.25
N GLN A 38 -10.30 3.40 13.67
CA GLN A 38 -10.23 4.59 12.81
C GLN A 38 -9.37 4.34 11.57
N TRP A 39 -8.20 3.73 11.76
CA TRP A 39 -7.30 3.40 10.64
C TRP A 39 -7.92 2.36 9.71
N ALA A 40 -8.59 1.36 10.27
CA ALA A 40 -9.31 0.31 9.54
C ALA A 40 -10.50 0.88 8.78
N PHE A 41 -11.36 1.71 9.37
CA PHE A 41 -12.45 2.38 8.67
C PHE A 41 -11.94 3.25 7.52
N ASN A 42 -10.87 4.02 7.73
CA ASN A 42 -10.28 4.83 6.67
C ASN A 42 -9.65 3.97 5.56
N THR A 43 -9.17 2.76 5.87
CA THR A 43 -8.63 1.79 4.89
C THR A 43 -9.72 0.99 4.17
N LEU A 44 -10.78 0.61 4.89
CA LEU A 44 -11.90 -0.21 4.43
C LEU A 44 -12.96 0.57 3.67
N LEU A 45 -12.87 1.91 3.58
CA LEU A 45 -13.73 2.75 2.75
C LEU A 45 -13.11 2.95 1.35
N PRO A 46 -13.34 2.04 0.38
CA PRO A 46 -12.86 2.13 -0.99
C PRO A 46 -13.37 3.36 -1.75
N VAL A 47 -14.36 4.06 -1.22
CA VAL A 47 -14.91 5.29 -1.82
C VAL A 47 -13.83 6.38 -1.93
N ARG A 48 -12.95 6.50 -0.93
CA ARG A 48 -11.77 7.38 -1.02
C ARG A 48 -10.72 6.82 -1.97
N ARG A 49 -10.52 5.49 -2.03
CA ARG A 49 -9.60 4.84 -2.99
C ARG A 49 -9.93 5.23 -4.43
N ILE A 50 -11.21 5.17 -4.82
CA ILE A 50 -11.65 5.45 -6.19
C ILE A 50 -11.50 6.94 -6.52
N ALA A 51 -11.81 7.83 -5.58
CA ALA A 51 -11.61 9.26 -5.75
C ALA A 51 -10.11 9.64 -5.86
N TYR A 52 -9.26 9.02 -5.03
CA TYR A 52 -7.81 9.18 -5.07
C TYR A 52 -7.25 8.69 -6.41
N ILE A 53 -7.56 7.46 -6.82
CA ILE A 53 -7.08 6.91 -8.09
C ILE A 53 -7.53 7.80 -9.26
N LYS A 54 -8.76 8.32 -9.23
CA LYS A 54 -9.22 9.30 -10.23
C LYS A 54 -8.39 10.58 -10.26
N GLN A 55 -8.00 11.13 -9.11
CA GLN A 55 -7.14 12.31 -9.05
C GLN A 55 -5.73 12.02 -9.56
N TYR A 56 -5.17 10.86 -9.22
CA TYR A 56 -3.85 10.44 -9.70
C TYR A 56 -3.84 10.19 -11.21
N ILE A 57 -4.86 9.52 -11.75
CA ILE A 57 -5.03 9.35 -13.20
C ILE A 57 -5.15 10.73 -13.88
N ARG A 58 -5.87 11.68 -13.26
CA ARG A 58 -6.01 13.04 -13.79
C ARG A 58 -4.69 13.82 -13.80
N ALA A 59 -3.88 13.66 -12.75
CA ALA A 59 -2.55 14.28 -12.66
C ALA A 59 -1.57 13.68 -13.69
N ILE A 60 -1.54 12.35 -13.85
CA ILE A 60 -0.75 11.68 -14.88
C ILE A 60 -1.20 12.10 -16.29
N ARG A 61 -2.50 12.26 -16.50
CA ARG A 61 -3.07 12.74 -17.77
C ARG A 61 -2.62 14.15 -18.10
N GLN A 62 -2.56 15.06 -17.11
CA GLN A 62 -2.04 16.42 -17.30
C GLN A 62 -0.55 16.42 -17.64
N LEU A 63 0.23 15.50 -17.08
CA LEU A 63 1.68 15.43 -17.30
C LEU A 63 2.06 14.85 -18.67
N SER A 64 1.26 13.92 -19.22
CA SER A 64 1.68 13.10 -20.38
C SER A 64 0.69 13.05 -21.56
N ASN A 65 -0.37 13.88 -21.58
CA ASN A 65 -1.37 13.97 -22.68
C ASN A 65 -1.81 12.59 -23.23
N THR A 66 -2.03 11.62 -22.34
CA THR A 66 -2.25 10.21 -22.71
C THR A 66 -3.73 9.82 -22.65
N GLU A 67 -4.12 8.87 -23.49
CA GLU A 67 -5.49 8.35 -23.59
C GLU A 67 -5.96 7.62 -22.32
N GLU A 68 -7.24 7.80 -21.98
CA GLU A 68 -7.89 7.24 -20.77
C GLU A 68 -7.83 5.70 -20.71
N ARG A 69 -7.78 5.04 -21.89
CA ARG A 69 -7.70 3.59 -22.02
C ARG A 69 -6.39 3.00 -21.52
N ASP A 70 -5.25 3.66 -21.75
CA ASP A 70 -3.95 3.16 -21.31
C ASP A 70 -3.79 3.30 -19.79
N CYS A 71 -4.30 4.39 -19.21
CA CYS A 71 -4.34 4.56 -17.75
C CYS A 71 -5.19 3.48 -17.08
N THR A 72 -6.37 3.19 -17.63
CA THR A 72 -7.25 2.15 -17.09
C THR A 72 -6.62 0.76 -17.17
N ARG A 73 -5.90 0.47 -18.28
CA ARG A 73 -5.21 -0.80 -18.47
C ARG A 73 -4.01 -0.95 -17.52
N PHE A 74 -3.26 0.11 -17.25
CA PHE A 74 -2.20 0.10 -16.23
C PHE A 74 -2.74 -0.17 -14.83
N VAL A 75 -3.81 0.51 -14.42
CA VAL A 75 -4.39 0.31 -13.08
C VAL A 75 -4.91 -1.11 -12.93
N ASN A 76 -5.65 -1.61 -13.93
CA ASN A 76 -6.33 -2.90 -13.83
C ASN A 76 -5.42 -4.11 -14.09
N ASN A 77 -4.41 -3.96 -14.96
CA ASN A 77 -3.57 -5.09 -15.40
C ASN A 77 -2.15 -5.07 -14.82
N ASN A 78 -1.63 -3.90 -14.43
CA ASN A 78 -0.24 -3.78 -13.93
C ASN A 78 -0.16 -3.41 -12.44
N LEU A 79 -1.06 -2.56 -11.94
CA LEU A 79 -1.15 -2.29 -10.50
C LEU A 79 -1.98 -3.35 -9.76
N GLY A 80 -3.10 -3.79 -10.33
CA GLY A 80 -4.01 -4.72 -9.66
C GLY A 80 -4.53 -4.18 -8.32
N ALA A 81 -5.19 -5.05 -7.54
CA ALA A 81 -5.70 -4.66 -6.22
C ALA A 81 -4.55 -4.34 -5.22
N ASP A 82 -3.43 -5.05 -5.35
CA ASP A 82 -2.28 -4.96 -4.45
C ASP A 82 -1.43 -3.70 -4.70
N GLY A 83 -1.13 -3.37 -5.96
CA GLY A 83 -0.42 -2.13 -6.29
C GLY A 83 -1.21 -0.89 -5.87
N VAL A 84 -2.54 -0.94 -5.96
CA VAL A 84 -3.41 0.12 -5.45
C VAL A 84 -3.40 0.17 -3.90
N LEU A 85 -3.24 -0.96 -3.20
CA LEU A 85 -3.05 -0.99 -1.74
C LEU A 85 -1.72 -0.35 -1.36
N ILE A 86 -0.63 -0.74 -2.03
CA ILE A 86 0.71 -0.21 -1.76
C ILE A 86 0.74 1.30 -2.01
N LEU A 87 0.21 1.77 -3.15
CA LEU A 87 0.20 3.19 -3.48
C LEU A 87 -0.52 4.04 -2.41
N GLN A 88 -1.57 3.48 -1.81
CA GLN A 88 -2.32 4.17 -0.76
C GLN A 88 -1.67 4.08 0.62
N VAL A 89 -0.98 2.98 0.91
CA VAL A 89 -0.15 2.89 2.11
C VAL A 89 0.97 3.93 2.00
N VAL A 90 1.62 4.03 0.84
CA VAL A 90 2.62 5.05 0.55
C VAL A 90 2.02 6.46 0.64
N SER A 91 0.84 6.71 0.09
CA SER A 91 0.19 8.03 0.21
C SER A 91 -0.28 8.37 1.63
N ARG A 92 -0.44 7.37 2.51
CA ARG A 92 -0.78 7.60 3.92
C ARG A 92 0.48 7.82 4.77
N VAL A 93 1.59 7.16 4.42
CA VAL A 93 2.88 7.29 5.10
C VAL A 93 3.66 8.51 4.64
N SER A 94 3.49 8.93 3.39
CA SER A 94 4.18 10.04 2.75
C SER A 94 3.19 11.08 2.29
N SER A 95 3.61 12.35 2.24
CA SER A 95 2.80 13.44 1.69
C SER A 95 2.29 13.10 0.28
N ASP A 96 1.09 13.56 -0.08
CA ASP A 96 0.43 13.25 -1.36
C ASP A 96 1.32 13.51 -2.60
N LEU A 97 2.24 14.48 -2.52
CA LEU A 97 3.22 14.78 -3.58
C LEU A 97 4.21 13.64 -3.86
N ILE A 98 4.69 12.96 -2.81
CA ILE A 98 5.65 11.87 -2.93
C ILE A 98 4.98 10.65 -3.57
N ALA A 99 3.75 10.36 -3.15
CA ALA A 99 2.99 9.28 -3.75
C ALA A 99 2.69 9.55 -5.24
N LEU A 100 2.46 10.81 -5.63
CA LEU A 100 2.30 11.18 -7.04
C LEU A 100 3.58 10.89 -7.84
N ASP A 101 4.74 11.28 -7.32
CA ASP A 101 6.04 11.06 -7.96
C ASP A 101 6.38 9.57 -8.11
N VAL A 102 6.10 8.78 -7.07
CA VAL A 102 6.18 7.31 -7.12
C VAL A 102 5.27 6.74 -8.19
N THR A 103 4.02 7.23 -8.29
CA THR A 103 3.07 6.77 -9.30
C THR A 103 3.54 7.11 -10.72
N ALA A 104 4.08 8.32 -10.90
CA ALA A 104 4.63 8.78 -12.17
C ALA A 104 5.85 7.94 -12.61
N THR A 105 6.73 7.62 -11.66
CA THR A 105 7.89 6.76 -11.89
C THR A 105 7.46 5.34 -12.27
N LEU A 106 6.48 4.77 -11.55
CA LEU A 106 5.94 3.45 -11.83
C LEU A 106 5.26 3.37 -13.20
N TRP A 107 4.54 4.44 -13.56
CA TRP A 107 3.94 4.59 -14.90
C TRP A 107 5.00 4.63 -16.00
N ASN A 108 6.07 5.41 -15.79
CA ASN A 108 7.15 5.50 -16.78
C ASN A 108 7.82 4.13 -16.95
N ASN A 109 8.10 3.42 -15.86
CA ASN A 109 8.65 2.06 -15.90
C ASN A 109 7.73 1.08 -16.64
N TYR A 110 6.41 1.16 -16.44
CA TYR A 110 5.46 0.34 -17.19
C TYR A 110 5.48 0.64 -18.69
N ARG A 111 5.56 1.92 -19.06
CA ARG A 111 5.66 2.34 -20.47
C ARG A 111 6.96 1.81 -21.10
N HIS A 112 8.08 1.93 -20.39
CA HIS A 112 9.36 1.37 -20.82
C HIS A 112 9.28 -0.15 -21.01
N ALA A 113 8.74 -0.89 -20.04
CA ALA A 113 8.57 -2.34 -20.13
C ALA A 113 7.68 -2.77 -21.31
N LYS A 114 6.60 -2.02 -21.60
CA LYS A 114 5.72 -2.27 -22.75
C LYS A 114 6.45 -2.05 -24.09
N ILE A 115 7.29 -1.02 -24.18
CA ILE A 115 8.07 -0.70 -25.39
C ILE A 115 9.12 -1.79 -25.62
N THR A 116 9.88 -2.17 -24.59
CA THR A 116 10.93 -3.19 -24.69
C THR A 116 10.38 -4.56 -25.10
N GLY A 117 9.25 -5.00 -24.52
CA GLY A 117 8.63 -6.26 -24.96
C GLY A 117 8.19 -6.24 -26.42
N THR A 118 7.76 -5.09 -26.93
CA THR A 118 7.40 -4.92 -28.35
C THR A 118 8.65 -4.95 -29.26
N GLU A 119 9.76 -4.35 -28.82
CA GLU A 119 11.04 -4.41 -29.53
C GLU A 119 11.59 -5.84 -29.63
N GLU A 120 11.52 -6.63 -28.57
CA GLU A 120 11.96 -8.03 -28.58
C GLU A 120 11.14 -8.88 -29.57
N ASP A 121 9.82 -8.70 -29.56
CA ASP A 121 8.93 -9.38 -30.51
C ASP A 121 9.24 -8.96 -31.97
N ILE A 122 9.40 -7.66 -32.24
CA ILE A 122 9.77 -7.16 -33.57
C ILE A 122 11.12 -7.72 -34.01
N ASN A 123 12.13 -7.70 -33.14
CA ASN A 123 13.45 -8.22 -33.44
C ASN A 123 13.42 -9.72 -33.75
N ARG A 124 12.62 -10.50 -33.01
CA ARG A 124 12.41 -11.92 -33.27
C ARG A 124 11.70 -12.17 -34.60
N PHE A 125 10.72 -11.34 -34.96
CA PHE A 125 10.09 -11.39 -36.28
C PHE A 125 11.08 -11.07 -37.40
N LEU A 126 11.89 -10.02 -37.24
CA LEU A 126 12.91 -9.64 -38.22
C LEU A 126 13.96 -10.75 -38.40
N GLU A 127 14.39 -11.41 -37.31
CA GLU A 127 15.32 -12.54 -37.38
C GLU A 127 14.72 -13.72 -38.16
N ASN A 128 13.44 -14.05 -37.91
CA ASN A 128 12.74 -15.13 -38.62
C ASN A 128 12.58 -14.82 -40.12
N VAL A 129 12.24 -13.57 -40.47
CA VAL A 129 12.14 -13.15 -41.88
C VAL A 129 13.50 -13.21 -42.55
N ASN A 130 14.56 -12.68 -41.92
CA ASN A 130 15.91 -12.69 -42.47
C ASN A 130 16.45 -14.11 -42.68
N ARG A 131 16.15 -15.06 -41.78
CA ARG A 131 16.46 -16.48 -41.98
C ARG A 131 15.73 -17.10 -43.18
N GLY A 132 14.48 -16.71 -43.43
CA GLY A 132 13.71 -17.18 -44.59
C GLY A 132 14.28 -16.69 -45.92
N THR A 133 14.76 -15.45 -45.97
CA THR A 133 15.33 -14.84 -47.19
C THR A 133 16.70 -15.42 -47.56
N ASN A 134 17.50 -15.83 -46.57
CA ASN A 134 18.85 -16.39 -46.80
C ASN A 134 18.84 -17.89 -47.17
N ALA A 135 17.67 -18.54 -47.15
CA ALA A 135 17.49 -19.95 -47.49
C ALA A 135 16.97 -20.18 -48.92
N SER A 136 16.87 -19.13 -49.74
CA SER A 136 16.50 -19.16 -51.16
C SER A 136 17.64 -18.73 -52.06
#